data_AF-A0A536WHT1-F1
#
_entry.id   AF-A0A536WHT1-F1
#
_cell.length_a   1.000
_cell.length_b   1.000
_cell.length_c   1.000
_cell.angle_alpha   90.00
_cell.angle_beta   90.00
_cell.angle_gamma   90.00
#
_symmetry.space_group_name_H-M   'P 1'
#
loop_
_entity.id
_entity.type
_entity.pdbx_description
1 polymer ?
#
loop_
_entity_poly.entity_id
_entity_poly.type
_entity_poly.pdbx_seq_one_letter_code
_entity_poly.pdbx_strand_id
1 'polypeptide(L)'
;IADAAAWRAGVLHAVAGIGNPARFFALVRRLGFDPVCHPFPDHYRYARADLLFPDATAILMTEKDAVKCAGFADTRCWYLPVRARIDPALVARVERTIRGRQAP
;
A
#
# COMPACT_ATOMS: atom_id res chain seq x y z
N ILE A 1 -11.43 6.56 -13.75
CA ILE A 1 -10.55 7.04 -12.67
C ILE A 1 -11.45 7.27 -11.47
N ALA A 2 -11.17 6.67 -10.32
CA ALA A 2 -11.98 6.90 -9.12
C ALA A 2 -11.98 8.39 -8.77
N ASP A 3 -13.13 8.91 -8.36
CA ASP A 3 -13.27 10.33 -8.04
C ASP A 3 -12.65 10.61 -6.67
N ALA A 4 -11.47 11.23 -6.67
CA ALA A 4 -10.78 11.65 -5.46
C ALA A 4 -11.59 12.66 -4.64
N ALA A 5 -12.54 13.39 -5.24
CA ALA A 5 -13.46 14.25 -4.50
C ALA A 5 -14.48 13.41 -3.72
N ALA A 6 -15.04 12.36 -4.33
CA ALA A 6 -15.95 11.44 -3.66
C ALA A 6 -15.30 10.76 -2.44
N TRP A 7 -14.02 10.39 -2.52
CA TRP A 7 -13.29 9.81 -1.39
C TRP A 7 -13.02 10.79 -0.26
N ARG A 8 -12.92 12.10 -0.56
CA ARG A 8 -12.75 13.14 0.44
C ARG A 8 -14.06 13.51 1.13
N ALA A 9 -15.18 13.35 0.43
CA ALA A 9 -16.51 13.60 0.97
C ALA A 9 -17.07 12.41 1.77
N GLY A 10 -16.57 11.19 1.52
CA GLY A 10 -17.02 9.97 2.17
C GLY A 10 -16.03 9.40 3.20
N VAL A 11 -16.36 8.23 3.75
CA VAL A 11 -15.49 7.53 4.72
C VAL A 11 -14.45 6.70 3.98
N LEU A 12 -13.18 7.11 4.09
CA LEU A 12 -12.04 6.38 3.55
C LEU A 12 -11.42 5.50 4.63
N HIS A 13 -11.31 4.20 4.37
CA HIS A 13 -10.54 3.28 5.21
C HIS A 13 -9.17 3.05 4.60
N ALA A 14 -8.12 2.97 5.40
CA ALA A 14 -6.79 2.60 4.96
C ALA A 14 -6.32 1.35 5.71
N VAL A 15 -6.00 0.27 5.00
CA VAL A 15 -5.49 -0.98 5.57
C VAL A 15 -4.03 -1.20 5.17
N ALA A 16 -3.20 -1.69 6.09
CA ALA A 16 -1.79 -1.97 5.79
C ALA A 16 -1.20 -3.10 6.64
N GLY A 17 -0.69 -4.14 5.97
CA GLY A 17 -0.07 -5.34 6.54
C GLY A 17 1.42 -5.45 6.14
N ILE A 18 2.18 -4.43 6.51
CA ILE A 18 3.62 -4.25 6.22
C ILE A 18 4.38 -3.87 7.50
N GLY A 19 5.69 -4.06 7.53
CA GLY A 19 6.51 -3.78 8.74
C GLY A 19 6.45 -2.35 9.32
N ASN A 20 5.98 -1.34 8.58
CA ASN A 20 5.69 -0.01 9.12
C ASN A 20 4.42 0.60 8.50
N PRO A 21 3.22 0.26 9.02
CA PRO A 21 1.94 0.75 8.51
C PRO A 21 1.81 2.28 8.61
N ALA A 22 2.40 2.90 9.64
CA ALA A 22 2.32 4.34 9.86
C ALA A 22 2.87 5.16 8.68
N ARG A 23 3.92 4.68 8.00
CA ARG A 23 4.45 5.33 6.79
C ARG A 23 3.44 5.37 5.65
N PHE A 24 2.65 4.31 5.49
CA PHE A 24 1.59 4.26 4.50
C PHE A 24 0.47 5.24 4.84
N PHE A 25 -0.03 5.24 6.09
CA PHE A 25 -1.07 6.18 6.51
C PHE A 25 -0.63 7.64 6.42
N ALA A 26 0.63 7.95 6.75
CA ALA A 26 1.19 9.28 6.57
C ALA A 26 1.31 9.68 5.10
N LEU A 27 1.55 8.74 4.18
CA LEU A 27 1.47 9.00 2.74
C LEU A 27 0.04 9.33 2.31
N VAL A 28 -0.95 8.55 2.75
CA VAL A 28 -2.37 8.79 2.44
C VAL A 28 -2.81 10.17 2.94
N ARG A 29 -2.42 10.56 4.16
CA ARG A 29 -2.68 11.90 4.70
C ARG A 29 -2.02 13.02 3.90
N ARG A 30 -0.78 12.84 3.46
CA ARG A 30 -0.07 13.81 2.62
C ARG A 30 -0.71 14.01 1.24
N LEU A 31 -1.49 13.05 0.76
CA LEU A 31 -2.28 13.17 -0.46
C LEU A 31 -3.61 13.93 -0.25
N GLY A 32 -3.86 14.43 0.96
CA GLY A 32 -5.02 15.24 1.30
C GLY A 32 -6.28 14.41 1.58
N PHE A 33 -6.12 13.21 2.15
CA PHE A 33 -7.20 12.38 2.66
C PHE A 33 -7.08 12.22 4.18
N ASP A 34 -8.18 11.92 4.87
CA ASP A 34 -8.16 11.60 6.30
C ASP A 34 -8.76 10.21 6.56
N PRO A 35 -7.95 9.14 6.46
CA PRO A 35 -8.48 7.79 6.53
C PRO A 35 -8.64 7.26 7.96
N VAL A 36 -9.64 6.42 8.17
CA VAL A 36 -9.69 5.48 9.29
C VAL A 36 -8.62 4.41 9.08
N CYS A 37 -7.62 4.37 9.97
CA CYS A 37 -6.42 3.56 9.80
C CYS A 37 -6.55 2.18 10.47
N HIS A 38 -6.26 1.12 9.72
CA HIS A 38 -6.33 -0.28 10.16
C HIS A 38 -4.96 -0.95 9.97
N PRO A 39 -4.09 -0.94 10.99
CA PRO A 39 -2.80 -1.62 10.93
C PRO A 39 -2.98 -3.12 11.11
N PHE A 40 -2.27 -3.90 10.29
CA PHE A 40 -2.16 -5.35 10.41
C PHE A 40 -0.68 -5.76 10.55
N PRO A 41 -0.38 -6.92 11.17
CA PRO A 41 0.98 -7.45 11.19
C PRO A 41 1.59 -7.60 9.80
N ASP A 42 2.92 -7.60 9.72
CA ASP A 42 3.58 -7.95 8.46
C ASP A 42 3.20 -9.38 8.05
N HIS A 43 3.12 -9.63 6.74
CA HIS A 43 2.67 -10.90 6.17
C HIS A 43 1.26 -11.35 6.61
N TYR A 44 0.44 -10.45 7.16
CA TYR A 44 -0.93 -10.78 7.55
C TYR A 44 -1.73 -11.43 6.41
N ARG A 45 -2.48 -12.47 6.77
CA ARG A 45 -3.35 -13.24 5.87
C ARG A 45 -4.77 -12.69 5.98
N TYR A 46 -5.12 -11.81 5.06
CA TYR A 46 -6.45 -11.20 5.04
C TYR A 46 -7.55 -12.23 4.73
N ALA A 47 -8.70 -12.02 5.34
CA ALA A 47 -9.98 -12.61 5.03
C ALA A 47 -10.98 -11.52 4.61
N ARG A 48 -12.09 -11.93 3.99
CA ARG A 48 -13.16 -11.00 3.59
C ARG A 48 -13.63 -10.12 4.74
N ALA A 49 -13.73 -10.69 5.96
CA ALA A 49 -14.18 -9.98 7.15
C ALA A 49 -13.29 -8.78 7.52
N ASP A 50 -11.99 -8.82 7.21
CA ASP A 50 -11.06 -7.73 7.50
C ASP A 50 -11.32 -6.47 6.64
N LEU A 51 -12.08 -6.61 5.55
CA LEU A 51 -12.44 -5.53 4.62
C LEU A 51 -13.93 -5.14 4.71
N LEU A 52 -14.68 -5.69 5.67
CA LEU A 52 -16.10 -5.37 5.87
C LEU A 52 -16.25 -4.06 6.64
N PHE A 53 -16.22 -2.96 5.90
CA PHE A 53 -16.54 -1.62 6.39
C PHE A 53 -17.84 -1.14 5.72
N PRO A 54 -19.00 -1.24 6.37
CA PRO A 54 -20.29 -0.95 5.74
C PRO A 54 -20.45 0.50 5.26
N ASP A 55 -19.79 1.43 5.95
CA ASP A 55 -19.77 2.87 5.70
C ASP A 55 -18.67 3.30 4.71
N ALA A 56 -17.76 2.39 4.34
CA ALA A 56 -16.63 2.73 3.48
C ALA A 56 -17.08 3.16 2.08
N THR A 57 -16.72 4.38 1.72
CA THR A 57 -16.75 4.87 0.35
C THR A 57 -15.58 4.32 -0.46
N ALA A 58 -14.44 4.11 0.21
CA ALA A 58 -13.27 3.44 -0.37
C ALA A 58 -12.42 2.79 0.73
N ILE A 59 -11.68 1.75 0.33
CA ILE A 59 -10.72 1.02 1.16
C ILE A 59 -9.38 1.05 0.41
N LEU A 60 -8.44 1.86 0.90
CA LEU A 60 -7.13 2.03 0.29
C LEU A 60 -6.10 1.13 0.99
N MET A 61 -5.28 0.44 0.20
CA MET A 61 -4.24 -0.45 0.73
C MET A 61 -2.92 -0.31 -0.01
N THR A 62 -1.88 -0.98 0.49
CA THR A 62 -0.63 -1.12 -0.25
C THR A 62 -0.82 -2.07 -1.43
N GLU A 63 -0.03 -1.94 -2.49
CA GLU A 63 -0.07 -2.87 -3.63
C GLU A 63 0.17 -4.33 -3.19
N LYS A 64 1.07 -4.54 -2.23
CA LYS A 64 1.34 -5.86 -1.63
C LYS A 64 0.09 -6.46 -0.97
N ASP A 65 -0.67 -5.66 -0.23
CA ASP A 65 -1.88 -6.14 0.46
C ASP A 65 -3.03 -6.36 -0.53
N ALA A 66 -3.11 -5.58 -1.61
CA ALA A 66 -4.09 -5.80 -2.67
C ALA A 66 -3.92 -7.16 -3.37
N VAL A 67 -2.67 -7.59 -3.60
CA VAL A 67 -2.39 -8.94 -4.14
C VAL A 67 -2.94 -10.03 -3.22
N LYS A 68 -2.86 -9.86 -1.90
CA LYS A 68 -3.38 -10.83 -0.92
C LYS A 68 -4.91 -10.85 -0.86
N CYS A 69 -5.56 -9.71 -1.10
CA CYS A 69 -7.01 -9.55 -1.01
C CYS A 69 -7.75 -9.84 -2.33
N ALA A 70 -7.04 -10.00 -3.44
CA ALA A 70 -7.61 -10.06 -4.79
C ALA A 70 -8.76 -11.08 -4.96
N GLY A 71 -8.74 -12.20 -4.21
CA GLY A 71 -9.78 -13.23 -4.29
C GLY A 71 -11.13 -12.84 -3.67
N PHE A 72 -11.21 -11.78 -2.87
CA PHE A 72 -12.45 -11.36 -2.18
C PHE A 72 -12.65 -9.85 -2.11
N ALA A 73 -11.72 -9.05 -2.63
CA ALA A 73 -11.85 -7.61 -2.77
C ALA A 73 -13.11 -7.25 -3.58
N ASP A 74 -13.81 -6.20 -3.16
CA ASP A 74 -14.94 -5.63 -3.88
C ASP A 74 -14.56 -4.32 -4.60
N THR A 75 -15.53 -3.66 -5.23
CA THR A 75 -15.32 -2.44 -6.03
C THR A 75 -14.82 -1.23 -5.23
N ARG A 76 -14.87 -1.29 -3.90
CA ARG A 76 -14.39 -0.24 -3.00
C ARG A 76 -12.92 -0.43 -2.64
N CYS A 77 -12.31 -1.56 -2.99
CA CYS A 77 -10.92 -1.86 -2.69
C CYS A 77 -9.98 -1.25 -3.75
N TRP A 78 -9.07 -0.38 -3.31
CA TRP A 78 -8.09 0.30 -4.15
C TRP A 78 -6.70 0.16 -3.55
N TYR A 79 -5.67 0.28 -4.37
CA TYR A 79 -4.30 0.32 -3.90
C TYR A 79 -3.58 1.57 -4.38
N LEU A 80 -2.62 2.03 -3.56
CA LEU A 80 -1.75 3.14 -3.92
C LEU A 80 -0.45 2.59 -4.53
N PRO A 81 -0.24 2.72 -5.86
CA PRO A 81 1.01 2.29 -6.48
C PRO A 81 2.17 3.18 -6.01
N VAL A 82 3.27 2.56 -5.59
CA VAL A 82 4.49 3.27 -5.22
C VAL A 82 5.58 2.91 -6.22
N ARG A 83 6.03 3.91 -6.99
CA ARG A 83 7.14 3.75 -7.95
C ARG A 83 8.43 4.29 -7.34
N ALA A 84 9.39 3.40 -7.11
CA ALA A 84 10.75 3.82 -6.77
C ALA A 84 11.42 4.42 -8.02
N ARG A 85 12.03 5.60 -7.88
CA ARG A 85 12.99 6.12 -8.86
C ARG A 85 14.38 5.78 -8.36
N ILE A 86 15.07 4.91 -9.09
CA ILE A 86 16.41 4.47 -8.74
C ILE A 86 17.41 5.37 -9.47
N ASP A 87 18.37 5.91 -8.73
CA ASP A 87 19.50 6.64 -9.30
C ASP A 87 20.39 5.65 -10.09
N PRO A 88 20.68 5.90 -11.38
CA PRO A 88 21.60 5.07 -12.16
C PRO A 88 22.95 4.83 -11.48
N ALA A 89 23.47 5.80 -10.72
CA ALA A 89 24.71 5.65 -9.97
C ALA A 89 24.61 4.58 -8.86
N LEU A 90 23.43 4.46 -8.22
CA LEU A 90 23.17 3.39 -7.25
C LEU A 90 23.15 2.02 -7.95
N VAL A 91 22.55 1.92 -9.13
CA VAL A 91 22.54 0.68 -9.93
C VAL A 91 23.97 0.24 -10.23
N ALA A 92 24.79 1.13 -10.80
CA ALA A 92 26.18 0.83 -11.13
C ALA A 92 27.00 0.41 -9.88
N ARG A 93 26.72 1.02 -8.72
CA ARG A 93 27.37 0.66 -7.45
C ARG A 93 26.95 -0.73 -6.96
N VAL A 94 25.66 -1.06 -7.04
CA VAL A 94 25.14 -2.39 -6.67
C VAL A 94 25.74 -3.46 -7.59
N GLU A 95 25.76 -3.24 -8.91
CA GLU A 95 26.36 -4.17 -9.87
C GLU A 95 27.84 -4.41 -9.59
N ARG A 96 28.63 -3.36 -9.35
CA ARG A 96 30.05 -3.50 -9.01
C ARG A 96 30.25 -4.27 -7.71
N THR A 97 29.38 -4.08 -6.72
CA THR A 97 29.46 -4.78 -5.43
C THR A 97 29.12 -6.25 -5.57
N ILE A 98 28.11 -6.59 -6.37
CA ILE A 98 27.72 -7.99 -6.62
C ILE A 98 28.79 -8.70 -7.44
N ARG A 99 29.31 -8.07 -8.51
CA ARG A 99 30.34 -8.64 -9.38
C ARG A 99 31.72 -8.71 -8.70
N GLY A 100 32.05 -7.70 -7.89
CA GLY A 100 33.30 -7.63 -7.13
C GLY A 100 33.34 -8.51 -5.87
N ARG A 101 32.22 -9.14 -5.50
CA ARG A 101 32.15 -10.17 -4.44
C ARG A 101 32.33 -11.60 -4.96
N GLN A 102 32.60 -11.78 -6.25
CA GLN A 102 33.09 -13.07 -6.74
C GLN A 102 34.58 -13.20 -6.38
N ALA A 103 34.86 -13.63 -5.16
CA ALA A 103 36.13 -14.24 -4.80
C ALA A 103 36.11 -15.71 -5.25
N PRO A 104 37.26 -16.29 -5.66
CA PRO A 104 37.38 -17.68 -6.13
C PRO A 104 36.94 -18.72 -5.11
#